data_AF-A0A7K2NPH8-F1
#
_entry.id   AF-A0A7K2NPH8-F1
#
_cell.length_a   1.000
_cell.length_b   1.000
_cell.length_c   1.000
_cell.angle_alpha   90.00
_cell.angle_beta   90.00
_cell.angle_gamma   90.00
#
_symmetry.space_group_name_H-M   'P 1'
#
loop_
_entity.id
_entity.type
_entity.pdbx_description
1 polymer ?
#
loop_
_entity_poly.entity_id
_entity_poly.type
_entity_poly.pdbx_seq_one_letter_code
_entity_poly.pdbx_strand_id
1 'polypeptide(L)'
;AWEVLPEIAPELSEWSALFASGARRRARAEAGIRGAAGSRDADDLIRDVAMFLRLVERMLVLQPVLPQPRADTDPPGRGSERPRRSDAGHPGRDLPDAG
;
A
#
# COMPACT_ATOMS: atom_id res chain seq x y z
N ALA A 1 10.61 3.29 -2.55
CA ALA A 1 11.01 1.99 -1.95
C ALA A 1 11.13 2.05 -0.42
N TRP A 2 11.00 3.22 0.23
CA TRP A 2 11.03 3.33 1.70
C TRP A 2 9.88 4.17 2.28
N GLU A 3 8.96 4.66 1.43
CA GLU A 3 7.89 5.61 1.79
C GLU A 3 6.85 5.06 2.78
N VAL A 4 6.75 3.74 2.94
CA VAL A 4 5.77 3.11 3.85
C VAL A 4 6.31 3.04 5.28
N LEU A 5 7.63 3.09 5.47
CA LEU A 5 8.25 2.96 6.78
C LEU A 5 7.80 4.07 7.76
N PRO A 6 7.73 5.36 7.38
CA PRO A 6 7.26 6.42 8.26
C PRO A 6 5.82 6.23 8.76
N GLU A 7 4.96 5.57 7.98
CA GLU A 7 3.57 5.31 8.37
C GLU A 7 3.46 4.23 9.45
N ILE A 8 4.36 3.25 9.44
CA ILE A 8 4.30 2.07 10.33
C ILE A 8 5.26 2.18 11.51
N ALA A 9 6.40 2.85 11.32
CA ALA A 9 7.45 3.06 12.31
C ALA A 9 7.98 4.49 12.18
N PRO A 10 7.24 5.50 12.69
CA PRO A 10 7.60 6.91 12.56
C PRO A 10 8.99 7.24 13.16
N GLU A 11 9.45 6.46 14.14
CA GLU A 11 10.80 6.56 14.73
C GLU A 11 11.92 6.30 13.71
N LEU A 12 11.61 5.62 12.60
CA LEU A 12 12.55 5.30 11.52
C LEU A 12 12.40 6.23 10.31
N SER A 13 11.64 7.32 10.43
CA SER A 13 11.38 8.23 9.29
C SER A 13 12.64 8.88 8.73
N GLU A 14 13.58 9.26 9.61
CA GLU A 14 14.86 9.84 9.19
C GLU A 14 15.70 8.83 8.38
N TRP A 15 15.72 7.57 8.83
CA TRP A 15 16.37 6.47 8.12
C TRP A 15 15.69 6.17 6.78
N SER A 16 14.36 6.19 6.74
CA SER A 16 13.59 6.04 5.49
C SER A 16 13.97 7.10 4.47
N ALA A 17 14.00 8.38 4.87
CA ALA A 17 14.38 9.49 4.00
C ALA A 17 15.83 9.35 3.50
N LEU A 18 16.76 8.97 4.39
CA LEU A 18 18.16 8.70 4.05
C LEU A 18 18.27 7.65 2.94
N PHE A 19 17.64 6.48 3.11
CA PHE A 19 17.71 5.40 2.13
C PHE A 19 16.94 5.71 0.84
N ALA A 20 15.83 6.44 0.92
CA ALA A 20 15.10 6.93 -0.25
C ALA A 20 15.96 7.88 -1.10
N SER A 21 16.72 8.78 -0.46
CA SER A 21 17.61 9.72 -1.17
C SER A 21 18.69 9.00 -2.00
N GLY A 22 19.14 7.81 -1.56
CA GLY A 22 20.10 6.97 -2.26
C GLY A 22 19.54 6.21 -3.47
N ALA A 23 18.22 6.18 -3.69
CA ALA A 23 17.60 5.34 -4.71
C ALA A 23 18.06 5.66 -6.14
N ARG A 24 18.26 6.95 -6.47
CA ARG A 24 18.78 7.35 -7.79
C ARG A 24 20.23 6.88 -7.99
N ARG A 25 21.04 6.89 -6.93
CA ARG A 25 22.42 6.40 -6.97
C ARG A 25 22.46 4.91 -7.24
N ARG A 26 21.64 4.14 -6.51
CA ARG A 26 21.48 2.69 -6.69
C ARG A 26 21.01 2.34 -8.10
N ALA A 27 20.00 3.03 -8.63
CA ALA A 27 19.51 2.78 -9.99
C ALA A 27 20.59 2.98 -11.07
N ARG A 28 21.45 3.99 -10.91
CA ARG A 28 22.59 4.22 -11.82
C ARG A 28 23.63 3.10 -11.70
N ALA A 29 23.94 2.65 -10.48
CA ALA A 29 24.87 1.56 -10.26
C ALA A 29 24.36 0.24 -10.83
N GLU A 30 23.07 -0.07 -10.65
CA GLU A 30 22.39 -1.24 -11.22
C GLU A 30 22.37 -1.21 -12.76
N ALA A 31 22.29 -0.02 -13.35
CA ALA A 31 22.42 0.18 -14.79
C ALA A 31 23.88 0.09 -15.30
N GLY A 32 24.86 -0.19 -14.43
CA GLY A 32 26.27 -0.34 -14.79
C GLY A 32 26.99 0.99 -15.08
N ILE A 33 26.42 2.13 -14.69
CA ILE A 33 27.03 3.44 -14.92
C ILE A 33 28.30 3.56 -14.06
N ARG A 34 29.45 3.75 -14.72
CA ARG A 34 30.73 3.93 -14.04
C ARG A 34 30.71 5.21 -13.20
N GLY A 35 31.18 5.11 -11.95
CA GLY A 35 31.19 6.23 -11.01
C GLY A 35 29.83 6.56 -10.41
N ALA A 36 28.82 5.68 -10.53
CA ALA A 36 27.54 5.87 -9.88
C ALA A 36 27.65 5.95 -8.34
N ALA A 37 28.62 5.26 -7.75
CA ALA A 37 29.00 5.38 -6.35
C ALA A 37 30.53 5.20 -6.22
N GLY A 38 31.16 6.00 -5.35
CA GLY A 38 32.54 5.78 -4.94
C GLY A 38 32.65 4.76 -3.81
N SER A 39 33.86 4.23 -3.56
CA SER A 39 34.11 3.31 -2.44
C SER A 39 33.69 3.91 -1.10
N ARG A 40 33.97 5.20 -0.88
CA ARG A 40 33.57 5.90 0.34
C ARG A 40 32.05 6.00 0.49
N ASP A 41 31.32 6.29 -0.59
CA ASP A 41 29.85 6.33 -0.55
C ASP A 41 29.26 4.96 -0.17
N ALA A 42 29.90 3.88 -0.62
CA ALA A 42 29.51 2.52 -0.29
C ALA A 42 29.84 2.17 1.18
N ASP A 43 31.02 2.55 1.66
CA ASP A 43 31.42 2.34 3.06
C ASP A 43 30.52 3.10 4.03
N ASP A 44 30.17 4.35 3.69
CA ASP A 44 29.23 5.17 4.46
C ASP A 44 27.84 4.52 4.48
N LEU A 45 27.35 4.03 3.33
CA LEU A 45 26.07 3.32 3.25
C LEU A 45 26.08 2.02 4.09
N ILE A 46 27.16 1.25 4.07
CA ILE A 46 27.28 0.03 4.89
C ILE A 46 27.26 0.39 6.37
N ARG A 47 27.95 1.45 6.77
CA ARG A 47 27.95 1.94 8.16
C ARG A 47 26.56 2.35 8.61
N ASP A 48 25.84 3.07 7.76
CA ASP A 48 24.47 3.53 8.01
C ASP A 48 23.50 2.36 8.13
N VAL A 49 23.54 1.39 7.21
CA VAL A 49 22.72 0.16 7.28
C VAL A 49 23.01 -0.62 8.57
N ALA A 50 24.28 -0.76 8.96
CA ALA A 50 24.64 -1.46 10.18
C ALA A 50 24.13 -0.75 11.46
N MET A 51 23.97 0.58 11.42
CA MET A 51 23.38 1.34 12.53
C MET A 51 21.85 1.19 12.55
N PHE A 52 21.21 1.30 11.38
CA PHE A 52 19.78 1.07 11.23
C PHE A 52 19.36 -0.31 11.73
N LEU A 53 20.07 -1.38 11.34
CA LEU A 53 19.75 -2.74 11.78
C LEU A 53 19.83 -2.88 13.30
N ARG A 54 20.86 -2.32 13.94
CA ARG A 54 20.98 -2.32 15.41
C ARG A 54 19.81 -1.61 16.10
N LEU A 55 19.30 -0.53 15.49
CA LEU A 55 18.14 0.19 16.02
C LEU A 55 16.86 -0.67 15.89
N VAL A 56 16.63 -1.24 14.72
CA VAL A 56 15.47 -2.12 14.45
C VAL A 56 15.49 -3.35 15.35
N GLU A 57 16.63 -4.03 15.47
CA GLU A 57 16.81 -5.19 16.34
C GLU A 57 16.45 -4.86 17.79
N ARG A 58 16.94 -3.72 18.30
CA ARG A 58 16.61 -3.25 19.65
C ARG A 58 15.12 -2.96 19.82
N MET A 59 14.47 -2.35 18.83
CA MET A 59 13.04 -2.07 18.87
C MET A 59 12.21 -3.36 18.90
N LEU A 60 12.55 -4.34 18.06
CA LEU A 60 11.82 -5.62 17.99
C LEU A 60 11.93 -6.45 19.27
N VAL A 61 13.07 -6.37 19.98
CA VAL A 61 13.24 -7.04 21.29
C VAL A 61 12.38 -6.38 22.37
N LEU A 62 12.20 -5.06 22.31
CA LEU A 62 11.48 -4.28 23.33
C LEU A 62 9.96 -4.18 23.04
N GLN A 63 9.55 -4.27 21.78
CA GLN A 63 8.16 -4.25 21.35
C GLN A 63 7.97 -5.22 20.17
N PRO A 64 7.40 -6.42 20.40
CA PRO A 64 6.99 -7.28 19.30
C PRO A 64 5.74 -6.68 18.65
N VAL A 65 5.92 -5.70 17.76
CA VAL A 65 4.85 -5.17 16.90
C VAL A 65 5.10 -5.69 15.48
N LEU A 66 4.34 -6.72 15.10
CA LEU A 66 4.29 -7.16 13.71
C LEU A 66 3.15 -6.41 13.01
N PRO A 67 3.37 -5.77 11.85
CA PRO A 67 2.29 -5.18 11.08
C PRO A 67 1.33 -6.30 10.68
N GLN A 68 0.07 -6.21 11.12
CA GLN A 68 -0.98 -7.03 10.53
C GLN A 68 -1.08 -6.61 9.06
N PRO A 69 -0.88 -7.54 8.09
CA PRO A 69 -1.15 -7.24 6.71
C PRO A 69 -2.56 -6.64 6.66
N ARG A 70 -2.71 -5.41 6.15
CA ARG A 70 -4.02 -4.86 5.86
C ARG A 70 -4.70 -5.91 4.99
N ALA A 71 -5.67 -6.61 5.55
CA ALA A 71 -6.61 -7.35 4.73
C ALA A 71 -7.18 -6.31 3.79
N ASP A 72 -6.81 -6.38 2.51
CA ASP A 72 -7.48 -5.64 1.44
C ASP A 72 -8.96 -5.93 1.62
N THR A 73 -9.64 -5.01 2.29
CA THR A 73 -11.06 -5.09 2.54
C THR A 73 -11.66 -4.53 1.28
N ASP A 74 -11.64 -5.34 0.22
CA ASP A 74 -12.50 -5.13 -0.92
C ASP A 74 -13.93 -5.25 -0.38
N PRO A 75 -14.72 -4.15 -0.29
CA PRO A 75 -16.08 -4.27 0.19
C PRO A 75 -16.84 -5.12 -0.83
N PRO A 76 -17.61 -6.15 -0.41
CA PRO A 76 -18.45 -6.87 -1.35
C PRO A 76 -19.43 -5.88 -1.95
N GLY A 77 -19.33 -5.68 -3.27
CA GLY A 77 -20.16 -4.79 -4.04
C GLY A 77 -21.65 -4.98 -3.70
N ARG A 78 -22.22 -4.01 -2.98
CA ARG A 78 -23.66 -3.76 -2.98
C ARG A 78 -24.04 -3.31 -4.38
N GLY A 79 -24.51 -4.26 -5.19
CA GLY A 79 -24.87 -3.97 -6.58
C GLY A 79 -25.71 -5.07 -7.21
N SER A 80 -26.73 -5.56 -6.50
CA SER A 80 -27.75 -6.44 -7.09
C SER A 80 -29.11 -6.17 -6.45
N GLU A 81 -29.52 -4.90 -6.39
CA GLU A 81 -30.91 -4.57 -6.11
C GLU A 81 -31.68 -4.57 -7.43
N ARG A 82 -32.29 -5.73 -7.72
CA ARG A 82 -33.32 -5.92 -8.75
C ARG A 82 -34.40 -4.84 -8.58
N PRO A 83 -34.82 -4.12 -9.64
CA PRO A 83 -36.01 -3.30 -9.52
C PRO A 83 -37.23 -4.20 -9.44
N ARG A 84 -37.88 -4.23 -8.27
CA ARG A 84 -39.24 -4.73 -8.13
C ARG A 84 -40.18 -3.75 -8.84
N ARG A 85 -40.57 -4.07 -10.06
CA ARG A 85 -41.77 -3.45 -10.67
C ARG A 85 -42.98 -4.05 -9.98
N SER A 86 -43.46 -3.36 -8.95
CA SER A 86 -44.83 -3.48 -8.50
C SER A 86 -45.65 -2.33 -9.08
N ASP A 87 -46.85 -2.72 -9.48
CA ASP A 87 -48.06 -1.91 -9.54
C ASP A 87 -48.39 -1.17 -10.86
N ALA A 88 -49.40 -1.70 -11.54
CA ALA A 88 -50.60 -0.94 -11.84
C ALA A 88 -51.69 -1.93 -12.27
N GLY A 89 -52.60 -2.23 -11.35
CA GLY A 89 -53.89 -2.84 -11.67
C GLY A 89 -54.63 -1.96 -12.68
N HIS A 90 -55.09 -2.57 -13.78
CA HIS A 90 -55.98 -1.93 -14.73
C HIS A 90 -57.42 -2.33 -14.37
N PRO A 91 -58.30 -1.40 -13.95
CA PRO A 91 -59.71 -1.71 -13.79
C PRO A 91 -60.47 -1.40 -15.08
N GLY A 92 -61.32 -2.35 -15.47
CA GLY A 92 -62.61 -2.08 -16.09
C GLY A 92 -62.64 -1.87 -17.61
N ARG A 93 -63.15 -2.88 -18.31
CA ARG A 93 -64.30 -2.71 -19.21
C ARG A 93 -64.89 -4.07 -19.59
N ASP A 94 -65.91 -4.45 -18.84
CA ASP A 94 -67.02 -5.25 -19.34
C ASP A 94 -67.80 -4.44 -20.40
N LEU A 95 -68.12 -5.05 -21.55
CA LEU A 95 -69.43 -5.15 -22.24
C LEU A 95 -69.24 -5.59 -23.73
N PRO A 96 -70.26 -6.13 -24.43
CA PRO A 96 -70.65 -7.54 -24.44
C PRO A 96 -70.65 -8.16 -25.86
N ASP A 97 -71.03 -9.44 -25.92
CA ASP A 97 -71.36 -10.24 -27.09
C ASP A 97 -72.29 -9.56 -28.11
N ALA A 98 -72.00 -9.74 -29.39
CA ALA A 98 -72.95 -9.55 -30.48
C ALA A 98 -72.61 -10.50 -31.64
N GLY A 99 -73.46 -11.52 -31.85
CA GLY A 99 -73.58 -12.28 -33.09
C GLY A 99 -73.53 -13.79 -32.94
#